data_AF-A0A0A2UZL3-F1
#
_entry.id   AF-A0A0A2UZL3-F1
#
_cell.length_a   1.000
_cell.length_b   1.000
_cell.length_c   1.000
_cell.angle_alpha   90.00
_cell.angle_beta   90.00
_cell.angle_gamma   90.00
#
_symmetry.space_group_name_H-M   'P 1'
#
loop_
_entity.id
_entity.type
_entity.pdbx_description
1 polymer ?
#
loop_
_entity_poly.entity_id
_entity_poly.type
_entity_poly.pdbx_seq_one_letter_code
_entity_poly.pdbx_strand_id
1 'polypeptide(L)'
;MVKFGLIRGGIKGGVWLNKWWGLWWICIPIFIVSYIYSMIISSKIVYLPQSECKPKFIFTPQDVQYCSDIYAIDVFLIALKTNPIIYISILTGLYIMGFLVFVLINKIRRRK
;
A
#
# COMPACT_ATOMS: atom_id res chain seq x y z
N MET A 1 -10.56 -18.73 41.79
CA MET A 1 -9.65 -19.63 41.05
C MET A 1 -9.83 -19.37 39.55
N VAL A 2 -8.93 -18.60 38.93
CA VAL A 2 -8.80 -18.55 37.45
C VAL A 2 -7.31 -18.61 37.15
N LYS A 3 -6.86 -19.79 36.73
CA LYS A 3 -5.46 -20.11 36.46
C LYS A 3 -5.19 -19.69 35.02
N PHE A 4 -4.67 -18.48 34.81
CA PHE A 4 -4.17 -18.05 33.51
C PHE A 4 -2.94 -18.88 33.16
N GLY A 5 -3.16 -19.89 32.30
CA GLY A 5 -2.12 -20.75 31.77
C GLY A 5 -1.07 -19.93 31.03
N LEU A 6 0.12 -19.87 31.60
CA LEU A 6 1.37 -19.51 30.96
C LEU A 6 1.53 -20.25 29.63
N ILE A 7 1.26 -19.59 28.51
CA ILE A 7 1.80 -20.00 27.21
C ILE A 7 3.27 -19.60 27.19
N ARG A 8 4.09 -20.41 27.86
CA ARG A 8 5.55 -20.39 27.78
C ARG A 8 5.95 -21.07 26.46
N GLY A 9 5.68 -20.42 25.34
CA GLY A 9 6.19 -20.78 24.03
C GLY A 9 7.65 -20.36 23.92
N GLY A 10 8.56 -21.28 24.22
CA GLY A 10 10.01 -21.09 24.17
C GLY A 10 10.52 -20.61 22.80
N ILE A 11 11.34 -19.56 22.86
CA ILE A 11 12.59 -19.35 22.11
C ILE A 11 12.73 -20.17 20.79
N LYS A 12 11.89 -19.84 19.80
CA LYS A 12 12.21 -19.95 18.35
C LYS A 12 12.11 -18.59 17.65
N GLY A 13 12.19 -17.49 18.42
CA GLY A 13 11.97 -16.13 17.92
C GLY A 13 13.12 -15.54 17.09
N GLY A 14 14.36 -16.05 17.23
CA GLY A 14 15.52 -15.47 16.55
C GLY A 14 15.58 -15.77 15.04
N VAL A 15 15.33 -17.03 14.65
CA VAL A 15 15.40 -17.46 13.25
C VAL A 15 14.23 -16.88 12.44
N TRP A 16 13.04 -16.76 13.06
CA TRP A 16 11.89 -16.13 12.41
C TRP A 16 12.11 -14.63 12.22
N LEU A 17 12.53 -13.88 13.23
CA LEU A 17 12.71 -12.43 13.08
C LEU A 17 13.70 -12.07 11.94
N ASN A 18 14.80 -12.82 11.79
CA ASN A 18 15.79 -12.61 10.72
C ASN A 18 15.20 -12.86 9.32
N LYS A 19 14.33 -13.87 9.16
CA LYS A 19 13.66 -14.18 7.89
C LYS A 19 12.65 -13.10 7.50
N TRP A 20 11.91 -12.56 8.47
CA TRP A 20 10.96 -11.46 8.24
C TRP A 20 11.69 -10.14 7.96
N TRP A 21 12.83 -9.90 8.59
CA TRP A 21 13.72 -8.78 8.25
C TRP A 21 14.30 -8.88 6.84
N GLY A 22 14.67 -10.08 6.39
CA GLY A 22 15.10 -10.32 5.01
C GLY A 22 14.00 -10.03 3.98
N LEU A 23 12.76 -10.46 4.26
CA LEU A 23 11.61 -10.15 3.41
C LEU A 23 11.33 -8.63 3.38
N TRP A 24 11.49 -7.94 4.51
CA TRP A 24 11.33 -6.50 4.60
C TRP A 24 12.31 -5.73 3.70
N TRP A 25 13.59 -6.13 3.69
CA TRP A 25 14.61 -5.54 2.80
C TRP A 25 14.33 -5.75 1.32
N ILE A 26 13.64 -6.84 0.94
CA ILE A 26 13.23 -7.10 -0.45
C ILE A 26 11.93 -6.35 -0.79
N CYS A 27 10.98 -6.26 0.15
CA CYS A 27 9.71 -5.58 -0.07
C CYS A 27 9.86 -4.07 -0.25
N ILE A 28 10.84 -3.43 0.41
CA ILE A 28 11.07 -1.98 0.28
C ILE A 28 11.40 -1.55 -1.17
N PRO A 29 12.41 -2.10 -1.86
CA PRO A 29 12.72 -1.70 -3.23
C PRO A 29 11.57 -2.03 -4.19
N ILE A 30 10.87 -3.15 -3.98
CA ILE A 30 9.67 -3.51 -4.76
C ILE A 30 8.59 -2.45 -4.57
N PHE A 31 8.33 -2.05 -3.32
CA PHE A 31 7.37 -0.99 -3.01
C PHE A 31 7.77 0.33 -3.67
N ILE A 32 9.04 0.75 -3.56
CA ILE A 32 9.52 2.01 -4.15
C ILE A 32 9.35 2.00 -5.68
N VAL A 33 9.80 0.94 -6.37
CA VAL A 33 9.71 0.85 -7.83
C VAL A 33 8.24 0.82 -8.28
N SER A 34 7.41 -0.01 -7.65
CA SER A 34 5.98 -0.09 -7.99
C SER A 34 5.23 1.20 -7.67
N TYR A 35 5.58 1.89 -6.59
CA TYR A 35 5.01 3.18 -6.21
C TYR A 35 5.37 4.29 -7.22
N ILE A 36 6.66 4.42 -7.58
CA ILE A 36 7.10 5.39 -8.58
C ILE A 36 6.41 5.12 -9.92
N TYR A 37 6.32 3.86 -10.33
CA TYR A 37 5.61 3.46 -11.54
C TYR A 37 4.13 3.86 -11.50
N SER A 38 3.46 3.63 -10.35
CA SER A 38 2.06 4.02 -10.14
C SER A 38 1.87 5.53 -10.25
N MET A 39 2.80 6.33 -9.72
CA MET A 39 2.76 7.80 -9.80
C MET A 39 2.93 8.29 -11.24
N ILE A 40 3.85 7.72 -12.00
CA ILE A 40 4.08 8.08 -13.43
C ILE A 40 2.85 7.77 -14.29
N ILE A 41 2.18 6.65 -14.02
CA ILE A 41 0.96 6.31 -14.75
C ILE A 41 -0.18 7.24 -14.38
N SER A 42 -0.34 7.52 -13.08
CA SER A 42 -1.40 8.40 -12.59
C SER A 42 -1.25 9.81 -13.15
N SER A 43 -0.02 10.31 -13.30
CA SER A 43 0.22 11.62 -13.93
C SER A 43 -0.12 11.64 -15.42
N LYS A 44 0.09 10.54 -16.16
CA LYS A 44 -0.33 10.44 -17.57
C LYS A 44 -1.84 10.57 -17.76
N ILE A 45 -2.64 10.09 -16.79
CA ILE A 45 -4.12 10.13 -16.87
C ILE A 45 -4.65 11.57 -16.92
N VAL A 46 -3.96 12.51 -16.28
CA VAL A 46 -4.33 13.94 -16.21
C VAL A 46 -4.18 14.64 -17.58
N TYR A 47 -3.30 14.14 -18.45
CA TYR A 47 -3.05 14.71 -19.78
C TYR A 47 -3.85 14.06 -20.91
N LEU A 48 -4.79 13.16 -20.59
CA LEU A 48 -5.62 12.53 -21.63
C LEU A 48 -6.56 13.55 -22.29
N PRO A 49 -6.89 13.36 -23.58
CA PRO A 49 -7.88 14.19 -24.27
C PRO A 49 -9.26 14.07 -23.62
N GLN A 50 -10.04 15.14 -23.67
CA GLN A 50 -11.33 15.27 -22.98
C GLN A 50 -12.34 14.20 -23.39
N SER A 51 -12.29 13.74 -24.64
CA SER A 51 -13.11 12.65 -25.17
C SER A 51 -12.84 11.30 -24.51
N GLU A 52 -11.61 11.04 -24.05
CA GLU A 52 -11.23 9.78 -23.40
C GLU A 52 -11.32 9.82 -21.88
N CYS A 53 -11.31 11.02 -21.31
CA CYS A 53 -11.32 11.23 -19.86
C CYS A 53 -12.75 11.22 -19.29
N LYS A 54 -13.69 11.93 -19.93
CA LYS A 54 -15.11 11.99 -19.53
C LYS A 54 -15.77 10.62 -19.27
N PRO A 55 -15.60 9.59 -20.12
CA PRO A 55 -16.24 8.28 -19.88
C PRO A 55 -15.60 7.49 -18.73
N LYS A 56 -14.45 7.92 -18.20
CA LYS A 56 -13.74 7.24 -17.11
C LYS A 56 -14.06 7.83 -15.72
N PHE A 57 -14.77 8.96 -15.66
CA PHE A 57 -15.17 9.58 -14.40
C PHE A 57 -16.18 8.70 -13.66
N ILE A 58 -15.95 8.54 -12.35
CA ILE A 58 -16.82 7.79 -11.44
C ILE A 58 -17.48 8.75 -10.47
N PHE A 59 -16.70 9.66 -9.89
CA PHE A 59 -17.16 10.67 -8.94
C PHE A 59 -17.05 12.11 -9.45
N THR A 60 -16.19 12.36 -10.44
CA THR A 60 -16.02 13.69 -11.06
C THR A 60 -17.24 14.01 -11.93
N PRO A 61 -17.87 15.19 -11.76
CA PRO A 61 -19.00 15.56 -12.58
C PRO A 61 -18.57 15.77 -14.05
N GLN A 62 -19.43 15.40 -15.00
CA GLN A 62 -19.09 15.39 -16.43
C GLN A 62 -19.07 16.78 -17.10
N ASP A 63 -19.38 17.81 -16.33
CA ASP A 63 -19.42 19.22 -16.71
C ASP A 63 -18.06 19.92 -16.64
N VAL A 64 -17.02 19.23 -16.13
CA VAL A 64 -15.66 19.79 -16.06
C VAL A 64 -15.12 20.18 -17.44
N GLN A 65 -14.64 21.42 -17.51
CA GLN A 65 -14.09 22.04 -18.73
C GLN A 65 -12.71 21.46 -19.08
N TYR A 66 -11.94 21.03 -18.08
CA TYR A 66 -10.58 20.51 -18.24
C TYR A 66 -10.41 19.14 -17.56
N CYS A 67 -9.61 18.26 -18.17
CA CYS A 67 -9.26 16.96 -17.58
C CYS A 67 -8.35 17.07 -16.36
N SER A 68 -7.72 18.23 -16.15
CA SER A 68 -6.94 18.53 -14.95
C SER A 68 -7.79 18.63 -13.69
N ASP A 69 -9.09 18.92 -13.83
CA ASP A 69 -10.01 19.11 -12.70
C ASP A 69 -10.63 17.79 -12.24
N ILE A 70 -10.11 16.66 -12.71
CA ILE A 70 -10.51 15.34 -12.24
C ILE A 70 -10.16 15.18 -10.75
N TYR A 71 -11.09 14.62 -9.97
CA TYR A 71 -10.79 14.32 -8.58
C TYR A 71 -9.66 13.29 -8.49
N ALA A 72 -8.73 13.50 -7.56
CA ALA A 72 -7.62 12.57 -7.33
C ALA A 72 -8.08 11.13 -7.03
N ILE A 73 -9.27 10.98 -6.42
CA ILE A 73 -9.89 9.68 -6.16
C ILE A 73 -10.24 8.93 -7.46
N ASP A 74 -10.73 9.65 -8.48
CA ASP A 74 -11.04 9.07 -9.79
C ASP A 74 -9.77 8.68 -10.51
N VAL A 75 -8.73 9.53 -10.49
CA VAL A 75 -7.41 9.20 -11.06
C VAL A 75 -6.87 7.92 -10.43
N PHE A 76 -6.96 7.81 -9.10
CA PHE A 76 -6.51 6.63 -8.38
C PHE A 76 -7.30 5.37 -8.78
N LEU A 77 -8.63 5.44 -8.88
CA LEU A 77 -9.48 4.30 -9.26
C LEU A 77 -9.29 3.89 -10.72
N ILE A 78 -9.16 4.87 -11.63
CA ILE A 78 -8.87 4.62 -13.04
C ILE A 78 -7.49 3.97 -13.17
N ALA A 79 -6.48 4.48 -12.45
CA ALA A 79 -5.14 3.92 -12.43
C ALA A 79 -5.17 2.47 -11.90
N LEU A 80 -5.92 2.21 -10.83
CA LEU A 80 -6.10 0.89 -10.22
C LEU A 80 -6.77 -0.11 -11.18
N LYS A 81 -7.79 0.35 -11.92
CA LYS A 81 -8.48 -0.46 -12.94
C LYS A 81 -7.60 -0.75 -14.15
N THR A 82 -6.80 0.23 -14.57
CA THR A 82 -6.01 0.14 -15.80
C THR A 82 -4.73 -0.68 -15.59
N ASN A 83 -4.13 -0.61 -14.39
CA ASN A 83 -2.80 -1.17 -14.16
C ASN A 83 -2.75 -2.07 -12.92
N PRO A 84 -2.53 -3.38 -13.10
CA PRO A 84 -2.51 -4.31 -11.98
C PRO A 84 -1.29 -4.13 -11.05
N ILE A 85 -0.26 -3.42 -11.51
CA ILE A 85 0.95 -3.13 -10.72
C ILE A 85 0.64 -2.26 -9.49
N ILE A 86 -0.44 -1.47 -9.53
CA ILE A 86 -0.88 -0.65 -8.38
C ILE A 86 -1.36 -1.54 -7.23
N TYR A 87 -1.91 -2.73 -7.49
CA TYR A 87 -2.23 -3.68 -6.42
C TYR A 87 -0.99 -4.17 -5.69
N ILE A 88 0.13 -4.34 -6.42
CA ILE A 88 1.41 -4.74 -5.83
C ILE A 88 1.93 -3.64 -4.90
N SER A 89 1.84 -2.37 -5.30
CA SER A 89 2.26 -1.25 -4.44
C SER A 89 1.39 -1.13 -3.19
N ILE A 90 0.07 -1.32 -3.30
CA ILE A 90 -0.85 -1.34 -2.14
C ILE A 90 -0.53 -2.50 -1.19
N LEU A 91 -0.40 -3.73 -1.72
CA LEU A 91 -0.12 -4.92 -0.92
C LEU A 91 1.23 -4.82 -0.20
N THR A 92 2.27 -4.39 -0.90
CA THR A 92 3.60 -4.22 -0.31
C THR A 92 3.64 -3.07 0.70
N GLY A 93 2.91 -1.97 0.43
CA GLY A 93 2.74 -0.87 1.39
C GLY A 93 2.04 -1.32 2.67
N LEU A 94 0.93 -2.07 2.55
CA LEU A 94 0.22 -2.65 3.70
C LEU A 94 1.11 -3.59 4.51
N TYR A 95 1.90 -4.43 3.84
CA TYR A 95 2.87 -5.31 4.51
C TYR A 95 3.91 -4.51 5.32
N ILE A 96 4.52 -3.48 4.72
CA ILE A 96 5.53 -2.65 5.38
C ILE A 96 4.94 -1.95 6.61
N MET A 97 3.75 -1.36 6.48
CA MET A 97 3.07 -0.69 7.59
C MET A 97 2.68 -1.67 8.71
N GLY A 98 2.12 -2.82 8.36
CA GLY A 98 1.78 -3.87 9.33
C GLY A 98 3.00 -4.40 10.06
N PHE A 99 4.12 -4.59 9.36
CA PHE A 99 5.38 -5.00 9.96
C PHE A 99 5.93 -3.95 10.94
N LEU A 100 5.90 -2.67 10.57
CA LEU A 100 6.31 -1.58 11.46
C LEU A 100 5.48 -1.55 12.75
N VAL A 101 4.15 -1.64 12.63
CA VAL A 101 3.24 -1.68 13.79
C VAL A 101 3.55 -2.90 14.66
N PHE A 102 3.77 -4.08 14.06
CA PHE A 102 4.13 -5.29 14.80
C PHE A 102 5.46 -5.15 15.58
N VAL A 103 6.48 -4.53 14.97
CA VAL A 103 7.76 -4.27 15.64
C VAL A 103 7.56 -3.29 16.79
N LEU A 104 6.81 -2.21 16.59
CA LEU A 104 6.51 -1.21 17.63
C LEU A 104 5.78 -1.84 18.82
N ILE A 105 4.71 -2.61 18.56
CA ILE A 105 3.94 -3.30 19.61
C ILE A 105 4.83 -4.27 20.40
N ASN A 106 5.66 -5.07 19.72
CA ASN A 106 6.57 -5.99 20.41
C ASN A 106 7.64 -5.25 21.24
N LYS A 107 8.15 -4.12 20.74
CA LYS A 107 9.11 -3.29 21.47
C LYS A 107 8.48 -2.71 22.73
N ILE A 108 7.23 -2.22 22.65
CA ILE A 108 6.46 -1.72 23.80
C ILE A 108 6.19 -2.85 24.80
N ARG A 109 5.74 -4.02 24.32
CA ARG A 109 5.43 -5.18 25.17
C ARG A 109 6.65 -5.73 25.93
N ARG A 110 7.85 -5.64 25.37
CA ARG A 110 9.10 -6.08 26.04
C ARG A 110 9.68 -5.04 27.01
N ARG A 111 9.17 -3.80 26.99
CA ARG A 111 9.58 -2.71 27.89
C ARG A 111 8.71 -2.63 29.15
N LYS A 112 7.51 -3.22 29.11
CA LYS A 112 6.70 -3.56 30.29
C LYS A 112 7.11 -4.92 30.82
#